data_AF-A0A969DS57-F1
#
_entry.id   AF-A0A969DS57-F1
#
_cell.length_a   1.000
_cell.length_b   1.000
_cell.length_c   1.000
_cell.angle_alpha   90.00
_cell.angle_beta   90.00
_cell.angle_gamma   90.00
#
_symmetry.space_group_name_H-M   'P 1'
#
loop_
_entity.id
_entity.type
_entity.pdbx_description
1 polymer ?
#
loop_
_entity_poly.entity_id
_entity_poly.type
_entity_poly.pdbx_seq_one_letter_code
_entity_poly.pdbx_strand_id
1 'polypeptide(L)'
;MFSAGVFPATIGLAIKRRVPFWGLWISLLASILVVHSWIPNKQYRFVFAAVPICILLTAIAYVAHQTPRGKKSQRPGKLAWFLVAYSCLGILITTMLLSKHPVLQGYLFLSRQPQVAAVLDLKSEWYETGGYYYFHQAAPIYFRQDLAAIAPAAYGEYVSNILCPHDQAVIPGFTTVKTIRNIDIRRNSAPPEQYRQLPGDPYQPQQGGVDGVLPQPVFDPPLQLFPPAEG
;
A
#
# COMPACT_ATOMS: atom_id res chain seq x y z
N MET A 1 -10.57 -7.52 7.21
CA MET A 1 -11.41 -7.51 8.43
C MET A 1 -10.73 -8.12 9.67
N PHE A 2 -9.40 -7.98 9.86
CA PHE A 2 -8.71 -8.60 11.02
C PHE A 2 -8.30 -7.62 12.14
N SER A 3 -8.53 -6.31 11.98
CA SER A 3 -8.13 -5.32 12.98
C SER A 3 -9.14 -5.14 14.12
N ALA A 4 -10.41 -5.50 13.92
CA ALA A 4 -11.49 -5.22 14.87
C ALA A 4 -11.30 -5.89 16.25
N GLY A 5 -10.58 -7.02 16.33
CA GLY A 5 -10.31 -7.71 17.60
C GLY A 5 -9.08 -7.20 18.36
N VAL A 6 -8.06 -6.69 17.67
CA VAL A 6 -6.77 -6.33 18.28
C VAL A 6 -6.89 -5.06 19.13
N PHE A 7 -7.68 -4.09 18.68
CA PHE A 7 -7.92 -2.83 19.40
C PHE A 7 -8.65 -3.03 20.75
N PRO A 8 -9.82 -3.69 20.83
CA PRO A 8 -10.50 -3.91 22.10
C PRO A 8 -9.72 -4.86 23.02
N ALA A 9 -9.02 -5.87 22.48
CA ALA A 9 -8.19 -6.77 23.29
C ALA A 9 -7.03 -6.04 23.96
N THR A 10 -6.34 -5.17 23.23
CA THR A 10 -5.21 -4.41 23.79
C THR A 10 -5.65 -3.33 24.78
N ILE A 11 -6.78 -2.65 24.53
CA ILE A 11 -7.41 -1.74 25.49
C ILE A 11 -7.83 -2.49 26.76
N GLY A 12 -8.51 -3.64 26.62
CA GLY A 12 -8.93 -4.48 27.75
C GLY A 12 -7.75 -4.99 28.59
N LEU A 13 -6.65 -5.38 27.94
CA LEU A 13 -5.43 -5.80 28.62
C LEU A 13 -4.74 -4.63 29.34
N ALA A 14 -4.77 -3.44 28.74
CA ALA A 14 -4.22 -2.24 29.35
C ALA A 14 -5.00 -1.82 30.60
N ILE A 15 -6.34 -1.82 30.53
CA ILE A 15 -7.22 -1.55 31.66
C ILE A 15 -7.01 -2.58 32.78
N LYS A 16 -7.00 -3.89 32.43
CA LYS A 16 -6.80 -4.98 33.40
C LYS A 16 -5.46 -4.91 34.13
N ARG A 17 -4.38 -4.53 33.42
CA ARG A 17 -3.03 -4.45 34.02
C ARG A 17 -2.73 -3.14 34.72
N ARG A 18 -3.69 -2.19 34.78
CA ARG A 18 -3.47 -0.83 35.30
C ARG A 18 -2.20 -0.19 34.74
N VAL A 19 -1.89 -0.43 33.46
CA VAL A 19 -0.72 0.18 32.84
C VAL A 19 -0.89 1.70 32.91
N PRO A 20 0.19 2.45 33.22
CA PRO A 20 0.13 3.90 33.22
C PRO A 20 -0.40 4.39 31.88
N PHE A 21 -1.12 5.52 31.87
CA PHE A 21 -1.78 6.13 30.71
C PHE A 21 -0.95 6.08 29.39
N TRP A 22 0.38 6.14 29.51
CA TRP A 22 1.37 6.08 28.45
C TRP A 22 1.39 4.71 27.72
N GLY A 23 1.18 3.62 28.45
CA GLY A 23 1.07 2.27 27.90
C GLY A 23 -0.15 2.10 26.98
N LEU A 24 -1.24 2.83 27.23
CA LEU A 24 -2.43 2.80 26.38
C LEU A 24 -2.16 3.46 25.02
N TRP A 25 -1.44 4.59 25.00
CA TRP A 25 -1.02 5.25 23.76
C TRP A 25 -0.01 4.42 22.96
N ILE A 26 0.96 3.81 23.62
CA ILE A 26 1.92 2.90 22.96
C ILE A 26 1.17 1.71 22.35
N SER A 27 0.21 1.16 23.08
CA SER A 27 -0.59 0.04 22.60
C SER A 27 -1.45 0.41 21.40
N LEU A 28 -2.06 1.60 21.41
CA LEU A 28 -2.83 2.14 20.28
C LEU A 28 -1.93 2.38 19.06
N LEU A 29 -0.74 2.93 19.26
CA LEU A 29 0.23 3.11 18.18
C LEU A 29 0.64 1.75 17.61
N ALA A 30 0.94 0.77 18.46
CA ALA A 30 1.33 -0.56 18.06
C ALA A 30 0.22 -1.27 17.27
N SER A 31 -1.04 -1.16 17.69
CA SER A 31 -2.15 -1.78 16.95
C SER A 31 -2.32 -1.18 15.55
N ILE A 32 -2.16 0.14 15.40
CA ILE A 32 -2.15 0.80 14.08
C ILE A 32 -0.97 0.29 13.25
N LEU A 33 0.25 0.39 13.77
CA LEU A 33 1.46 0.05 13.02
C LEU A 33 1.54 -1.43 12.66
N VAL A 34 1.18 -2.35 13.56
CA VAL A 34 1.22 -3.79 13.31
C VAL A 34 0.21 -4.18 12.24
N VAL A 35 -1.04 -3.72 12.36
CA VAL A 35 -2.08 -4.00 11.36
C VAL A 35 -1.67 -3.46 9.99
N HIS A 36 -1.17 -2.23 9.91
CA HIS A 36 -0.75 -1.63 8.64
C HIS A 36 0.60 -2.14 8.11
N SER A 37 1.39 -2.79 8.95
CA SER A 37 2.59 -3.52 8.50
C SER A 37 2.23 -4.88 7.91
N TRP A 38 1.12 -5.49 8.36
CA TRP A 38 0.63 -6.77 7.86
C TRP A 38 -0.12 -6.63 6.54
N ILE A 39 -0.85 -5.53 6.34
CA ILE A 39 -1.59 -5.28 5.10
C ILE A 39 -0.60 -4.87 3.99
N PRO A 40 -0.48 -5.63 2.88
CA PRO A 40 0.45 -5.31 1.79
C PRO A 40 0.18 -3.93 1.16
N ASN A 41 -1.09 -3.49 1.17
CA ASN A 41 -1.53 -2.19 0.71
C ASN A 41 -1.17 -1.07 1.70
N LYS A 42 0.07 -0.56 1.63
CA LYS A 42 0.51 0.61 2.38
C LYS A 42 0.06 1.91 1.70
N GLN A 43 -1.19 2.28 1.90
CA GLN A 43 -1.60 3.65 1.58
C GLN A 43 -1.12 4.57 2.71
N TYR A 44 -0.38 5.62 2.35
CA TYR A 44 0.18 6.60 3.31
C TYR A 44 -0.88 7.20 4.24
N ARG A 45 -2.15 7.23 3.79
CA ARG A 45 -3.29 7.73 4.57
C ARG A 45 -3.50 7.01 5.90
N PHE A 46 -3.11 5.74 6.00
CA PHE A 46 -3.22 4.99 7.25
C PHE A 46 -2.17 5.38 8.29
N VAL A 47 -1.03 5.91 7.85
CA VAL A 47 0.02 6.41 8.75
C VAL A 47 -0.36 7.77 9.32
N PHE A 48 -1.26 8.55 8.67
CA PHE A 48 -1.70 9.84 9.22
C PHE A 48 -2.32 9.74 10.61
N ALA A 49 -2.97 8.62 10.94
CA ALA A 49 -3.48 8.40 12.31
C ALA A 49 -2.35 8.12 13.32
N ALA A 50 -1.25 7.51 12.89
CA ALA A 50 -0.09 7.22 13.73
C ALA A 50 0.76 8.47 14.03
N VAL A 51 0.87 9.40 13.06
CA VAL A 51 1.66 10.63 13.19
C VAL A 51 1.33 11.45 14.45
N PRO A 52 0.07 11.84 14.72
CA PRO A 52 -0.26 12.63 15.91
C PRO A 52 0.02 11.87 17.20
N ILE A 53 -0.17 10.54 17.23
CA ILE A 53 0.14 9.70 18.39
C ILE A 53 1.66 9.69 18.64
N CYS A 54 2.47 9.56 17.59
CA CYS A 54 3.93 9.66 17.68
C CYS A 54 4.40 11.02 18.19
N ILE A 55 3.82 12.12 17.68
CA ILE A 55 4.13 13.49 18.15
C ILE A 55 3.77 13.64 19.62
N LEU A 56 2.56 13.21 20.00
CA LEU A 56 2.09 13.25 21.38
C LEU A 56 3.06 12.49 22.28
N LEU A 57 3.36 11.22 21.99
CA LEU A 57 4.28 10.38 22.75
C LEU A 57 5.69 10.99 22.85
N THR A 58 6.17 11.62 21.79
CA THR A 58 7.47 12.30 21.77
C THR A 58 7.48 13.51 22.70
N ALA A 59 6.45 14.34 22.68
CA ALA A 59 6.32 15.49 23.58
C ALA A 59 6.24 15.05 25.04
N ILE A 60 5.46 14.00 25.30
CA ILE A 60 5.27 13.33 26.58
C ILE A 60 6.64 12.80 27.10
N ALA A 61 7.40 12.07 26.27
CA ALA A 61 8.75 11.62 26.61
C ALA A 61 9.74 12.78 26.86
N TYR A 62 9.63 13.85 26.07
CA TYR A 62 10.45 15.05 26.22
C TYR A 62 10.19 15.78 27.55
N VAL A 63 8.92 16.00 27.92
CA VAL A 63 8.54 16.61 29.19
C VAL A 63 8.97 15.74 30.36
N ALA A 64 8.76 14.43 30.29
CA ALA A 64 9.19 13.49 31.32
C ALA A 64 10.72 13.51 31.51
N HIS A 65 11.49 13.71 30.43
CA HIS A 65 12.93 13.89 30.50
C HIS A 65 13.32 15.23 31.12
N GLN A 66 12.61 16.33 30.81
CA GLN A 66 12.93 17.66 31.33
C GLN A 66 12.54 17.84 32.80
N THR A 67 11.64 17.01 33.32
CA THR A 67 11.18 17.11 34.71
C THR A 67 12.30 16.64 35.65
N PRO A 68 12.92 17.53 36.46
CA PRO A 68 14.10 17.19 37.23
C PRO A 68 13.75 16.23 38.38
N ARG A 69 14.01 14.94 38.18
CA ARG A 69 14.03 13.92 39.24
C ARG A 69 15.41 13.90 39.91
N GLY A 70 15.70 14.90 40.75
CA GLY A 70 16.90 14.94 41.59
C GLY A 70 18.21 15.35 40.89
N LYS A 71 19.18 15.80 41.69
CA LYS A 71 20.40 16.57 41.33
C LYS A 71 21.42 15.94 40.35
N LYS A 72 21.12 14.85 39.64
CA LYS A 72 22.07 14.26 38.67
C LYS A 72 21.60 14.51 37.24
N SER A 73 22.20 15.54 36.65
CA SER A 73 22.25 15.90 35.23
C SER A 73 21.88 14.74 34.30
N GLN A 74 20.64 14.75 33.81
CA GLN A 74 20.24 13.90 32.70
C GLN A 74 20.34 14.74 31.42
N ARG A 75 21.15 14.28 30.46
CA ARG A 75 21.36 14.96 29.18
C ARG A 75 20.26 14.52 28.19
N PRO A 76 19.24 15.36 27.91
CA PRO A 76 18.15 15.05 26.94
C PRO A 76 18.64 14.72 25.55
N GLY A 77 19.88 15.10 25.22
CA GLY A 77 20.47 14.87 23.91
C GLY A 77 20.49 13.39 23.48
N LYS A 78 20.68 12.42 24.38
CA LYS A 78 20.87 11.02 23.95
C LYS A 78 19.61 10.40 23.33
N LEU A 79 18.44 10.62 23.93
CA LEU A 79 17.18 10.08 23.42
C LEU A 79 16.78 10.76 22.10
N ALA A 80 16.91 12.09 22.04
CA ALA A 80 16.66 12.84 20.81
C ALA A 80 17.57 12.37 19.66
N TRP A 81 18.88 12.23 19.93
CA TRP A 81 19.84 11.69 18.96
C TRP A 81 19.50 10.27 18.53
N PHE A 82 19.06 9.40 19.46
CA PHE A 82 18.64 8.05 19.12
C PHE A 82 17.42 8.04 18.19
N LEU A 83 16.39 8.85 18.47
CA LEU A 83 15.19 8.94 17.63
C LEU A 83 15.51 9.50 16.24
N VAL A 84 16.38 10.50 16.15
CA VAL A 84 16.87 11.04 14.87
C VAL A 84 17.64 9.97 14.11
N ALA A 85 18.61 9.30 14.75
CA ALA A 85 19.40 8.24 14.13
C ALA A 85 18.52 7.09 13.64
N TYR A 86 17.53 6.66 14.44
CA TYR A 86 16.58 5.62 14.07
C TYR A 86 15.70 6.04 12.87
N SER A 87 15.24 7.28 12.85
CA SER A 87 14.44 7.81 11.73
C SER A 87 15.26 7.91 10.45
N CYS A 88 16.50 8.42 10.53
CA CYS A 88 17.44 8.45 9.41
C CYS A 88 17.75 7.04 8.89
N LEU A 89 17.96 6.07 9.79
CA LEU A 89 18.19 4.68 9.42
C LEU A 89 16.96 4.08 8.73
N GLY A 90 15.75 4.35 9.23
CA GLY A 90 14.50 3.91 8.61
C GLY A 90 14.32 4.47 7.20
N ILE A 91 14.61 5.76 7.00
CA ILE A 91 14.60 6.41 5.67
C ILE A 91 15.66 5.79 4.76
N LEU A 92 16.88 5.55 5.26
CA LEU A 92 17.95 4.94 4.48
C LEU A 92 17.59 3.51 4.05
N ILE A 93 17.09 2.68 4.96
CA ILE A 93 16.67 1.31 4.66
C ILE A 93 15.52 1.31 3.65
N THR A 94 14.49 2.12 3.87
CA THR A 94 13.34 2.18 2.96
C THR A 94 13.74 2.66 1.57
N THR A 95 14.55 3.71 1.46
CA THR A 95 15.05 4.19 0.16
C THR A 95 15.94 3.17 -0.54
N MET A 96 16.82 2.47 0.19
CA MET A 96 17.66 1.41 -0.37
C MET A 96 16.89 0.16 -0.80
N LEU A 97 15.79 -0.18 -0.11
CA LEU A 97 14.96 -1.35 -0.44
C LEU A 97 13.96 -1.04 -1.55
N LEU A 98 13.25 0.09 -1.47
CA LEU A 98 12.30 0.51 -2.52
C LEU A 98 13.00 0.73 -3.85
N SER A 99 14.20 1.31 -3.84
CA SER A 99 14.97 1.54 -5.06
C SER A 99 15.37 0.25 -5.78
N LYS A 100 15.19 -0.94 -5.18
CA LYS A 100 15.54 -2.22 -5.80
C LYS A 100 14.36 -2.98 -6.39
N HIS A 101 13.11 -2.54 -6.23
CA HIS A 101 11.98 -3.30 -6.77
C HIS A 101 11.82 -3.03 -8.27
N PRO A 102 11.96 -4.05 -9.15
CA PRO A 102 12.01 -3.84 -10.60
C PRO A 102 10.69 -3.28 -11.16
N VAL A 103 9.54 -3.67 -10.58
CA VAL A 103 8.22 -3.14 -10.95
C VAL A 103 8.15 -1.63 -10.71
N LEU A 104 8.56 -1.17 -9.52
CA LEU A 104 8.54 0.26 -9.17
C LEU A 104 9.46 1.08 -10.07
N GLN A 105 10.64 0.53 -10.40
CA GLN A 105 11.53 1.15 -11.38
C GLN A 105 10.90 1.21 -12.78
N GLY A 106 10.11 0.21 -13.17
CA GLY A 106 9.36 0.20 -14.42
C GLY A 106 8.31 1.30 -14.47
N TYR A 107 7.52 1.46 -13.42
CA TYR A 107 6.56 2.56 -13.30
C TYR A 107 7.24 3.93 -13.28
N LEU A 108 8.36 4.08 -12.56
CA LEU A 108 9.15 5.31 -12.56
C LEU A 108 9.77 5.63 -13.93
N PHE A 109 10.14 4.60 -14.70
CA PHE A 109 10.60 4.78 -16.07
C PHE A 109 9.44 5.25 -16.96
N LEU A 110 8.28 4.61 -16.87
CA LEU A 110 7.09 4.98 -17.64
C LEU A 110 6.58 6.39 -17.31
N SER A 111 6.62 6.81 -16.04
CA SER A 111 6.16 8.14 -15.64
C SER A 111 6.99 9.28 -16.25
N ARG A 112 8.21 8.99 -16.72
CA ARG A 112 9.08 9.92 -17.44
C ARG A 112 8.92 9.87 -18.96
N GLN A 113 8.13 8.94 -19.50
CA GLN A 113 7.89 8.86 -20.94
C GLN A 113 6.80 9.85 -21.34
N PRO A 114 6.98 10.67 -22.39
CA PRO A 114 6.05 11.73 -22.74
C PRO A 114 4.72 11.25 -23.34
N GLN A 115 4.59 9.96 -23.67
CA GLN A 115 3.46 9.39 -24.40
C GLN A 115 3.05 8.03 -23.83
N VAL A 116 2.59 8.00 -22.57
CA VAL A 116 1.92 6.82 -22.01
C VAL A 116 0.43 7.12 -21.99
N ALA A 117 -0.32 6.43 -22.84
CA ALA A 117 -1.77 6.56 -22.91
C ALA A 117 -2.45 5.58 -21.95
N ALA A 118 -1.91 4.36 -21.81
CA ALA A 118 -2.41 3.33 -20.91
C ALA A 118 -1.33 2.24 -20.70
N VAL A 119 -1.29 1.64 -19.52
CA VAL A 119 -0.28 0.65 -19.13
C VAL A 119 -0.95 -0.68 -18.79
N LEU A 120 -0.46 -1.78 -19.34
CA LEU A 120 -0.82 -3.14 -18.91
C LEU A 120 0.32 -3.75 -18.11
N ASP A 121 0.08 -4.08 -16.84
CA ASP A 121 1.02 -4.87 -16.02
C ASP A 121 0.60 -6.36 -16.03
N LEU A 122 1.39 -7.18 -16.71
CA LEU A 122 1.22 -8.63 -16.76
C LEU A 122 2.02 -9.37 -15.69
N LYS A 123 2.86 -8.66 -14.93
CA LYS A 123 3.81 -9.24 -13.96
C LYS A 123 3.31 -9.16 -12.53
N SER A 124 2.61 -8.09 -12.18
CA SER A 124 2.36 -7.69 -10.79
C SER A 124 0.88 -7.51 -10.52
N GLU A 125 0.50 -7.62 -9.25
CA GLU A 125 -0.83 -7.22 -8.80
C GLU A 125 -0.85 -5.73 -8.43
N TRP A 126 -2.03 -5.10 -8.39
CA TRP A 126 -2.18 -3.67 -8.06
C TRP A 126 -1.39 -3.24 -6.83
N TYR A 127 -1.43 -4.03 -5.75
CA TYR A 127 -0.76 -3.72 -4.48
C TYR A 127 0.78 -3.72 -4.56
N GLU A 128 1.38 -4.30 -5.59
CA GLU A 128 2.85 -4.37 -5.78
C GLU A 128 3.40 -3.18 -6.58
N THR A 129 2.53 -2.48 -7.32
CA THR A 129 2.90 -1.41 -8.27
C THR A 129 3.18 -0.07 -7.60
N GLY A 130 2.71 0.11 -6.36
CA GLY A 130 2.61 1.42 -5.71
C GLY A 130 1.55 2.34 -6.35
N GLY A 131 0.79 1.84 -7.33
CA GLY A 131 -0.28 2.54 -8.04
C GLY A 131 0.17 3.87 -8.63
N TYR A 132 -0.75 4.85 -8.61
CA TYR A 132 -0.52 6.21 -9.09
C TYR A 132 0.48 7.03 -8.25
N TYR A 133 1.03 6.47 -7.16
CA TYR A 133 2.06 7.18 -6.38
C TYR A 133 3.36 7.35 -7.17
N TYR A 134 3.77 6.34 -7.95
CA TYR A 134 4.98 6.42 -8.80
C TYR A 134 4.65 6.76 -10.26
N PHE A 135 3.38 6.64 -10.62
CA PHE A 135 2.88 6.89 -11.96
C PHE A 135 1.98 8.12 -11.97
N HIS A 136 2.60 9.29 -12.13
CA HIS A 136 1.94 10.60 -12.03
C HIS A 136 1.14 11.01 -13.27
N GLN A 137 1.05 10.15 -14.29
CA GLN A 137 0.31 10.45 -15.51
C GLN A 137 -1.15 10.03 -15.35
N ALA A 138 -2.07 10.80 -15.94
CA ALA A 138 -3.48 10.46 -16.05
C ALA A 138 -3.68 9.40 -17.15
N ALA A 139 -3.07 8.23 -16.97
CA ALA A 139 -3.18 7.10 -17.86
C ALA A 139 -3.62 5.87 -17.04
N PRO A 140 -4.63 5.12 -17.50
CA PRO A 140 -5.11 3.95 -16.77
C PRO A 140 -4.05 2.85 -16.69
N ILE A 141 -4.06 2.14 -15.56
CA ILE A 141 -3.24 0.96 -15.33
C ILE A 141 -4.17 -0.25 -15.32
N TYR A 142 -4.01 -1.12 -16.30
CA TYR A 142 -4.70 -2.39 -16.40
C TYR A 142 -3.80 -3.54 -15.91
N PHE A 143 -4.43 -4.58 -15.41
CA PHE A 143 -3.82 -5.82 -14.96
C PHE A 143 -4.27 -6.98 -15.83
N ARG A 144 -3.61 -8.13 -15.64
CA ARG A 144 -3.95 -9.37 -16.36
C ARG A 144 -5.44 -9.69 -16.29
N GLN A 145 -6.08 -9.54 -15.13
CA GLN A 145 -7.52 -9.81 -14.96
C GLN A 145 -8.41 -8.87 -15.80
N ASP A 146 -8.01 -7.63 -16.02
CA ASP A 146 -8.86 -6.64 -16.70
C ASP A 146 -8.99 -6.94 -18.19
N LEU A 147 -7.94 -7.53 -18.80
CA LEU A 147 -7.92 -7.95 -20.21
C LEU A 147 -8.04 -9.47 -20.41
N ALA A 148 -8.54 -10.21 -19.41
CA ALA A 148 -8.63 -11.68 -19.51
C ALA A 148 -9.51 -12.16 -20.68
N ALA A 149 -10.50 -11.36 -21.08
CA ALA A 149 -11.40 -11.65 -22.21
C ALA A 149 -10.86 -11.17 -23.58
N ILE A 150 -9.69 -10.49 -23.61
CA ILE A 150 -9.13 -9.87 -24.81
C ILE A 150 -7.91 -10.66 -25.26
N ALA A 151 -7.87 -11.02 -26.54
CA ALA A 151 -6.73 -11.72 -27.11
C ALA A 151 -5.47 -10.83 -27.10
N PRO A 152 -4.26 -11.37 -26.82
CA PRO A 152 -3.03 -10.58 -26.78
C PRO A 152 -2.73 -9.77 -28.05
N ALA A 153 -3.17 -10.25 -29.22
CA ALA A 153 -3.03 -9.53 -30.49
C ALA A 153 -3.85 -8.22 -30.54
N ALA A 154 -4.90 -8.08 -29.72
CA ALA A 154 -5.75 -6.90 -29.64
C ALA A 154 -5.33 -5.92 -28.53
N TYR A 155 -4.30 -6.22 -27.73
CA TYR A 155 -3.85 -5.33 -26.65
C TYR A 155 -3.45 -3.93 -27.15
N GLY A 156 -2.93 -3.84 -28.38
CA GLY A 156 -2.54 -2.56 -28.99
C GLY A 156 -3.68 -1.54 -29.13
N GLU A 157 -4.94 -2.00 -29.13
CA GLU A 157 -6.11 -1.11 -29.17
C GLU A 157 -6.38 -0.42 -27.83
N TYR A 158 -5.90 -0.99 -26.72
CA TYR A 158 -6.21 -0.55 -25.36
C TYR A 158 -5.02 0.06 -24.63
N VAL A 159 -3.80 -0.43 -24.89
CA VAL A 159 -2.62 -0.04 -24.12
C VAL A 159 -1.44 0.42 -24.98
N SER A 160 -0.78 1.49 -24.54
CA SER A 160 0.44 2.00 -25.18
C SER A 160 1.69 1.26 -24.72
N ASN A 161 1.67 0.76 -23.47
CA ASN A 161 2.83 0.15 -22.83
C ASN A 161 2.44 -1.12 -22.07
N ILE A 162 3.36 -2.09 -22.05
CA ILE A 162 3.20 -3.33 -21.31
C ILE A 162 4.42 -3.52 -20.39
N LEU A 163 4.18 -3.78 -19.12
CA LEU A 163 5.15 -4.35 -18.19
C LEU A 163 4.94 -5.86 -18.16
N CYS A 164 5.97 -6.64 -18.46
CA CYS A 164 5.85 -8.10 -18.48
C CYS A 164 7.13 -8.78 -18.01
N PRO A 165 7.06 -10.06 -17.58
CA PRO A 165 8.25 -10.88 -17.37
C PRO A 165 9.15 -10.89 -18.62
N HIS A 166 10.47 -10.94 -18.45
CA HIS A 166 11.42 -10.98 -19.58
C HIS A 166 11.22 -12.21 -20.49
N ASP A 167 10.79 -13.33 -19.92
CA ASP A 167 10.46 -14.59 -20.61
C ASP A 167 9.03 -14.62 -21.18
N GLN A 168 8.27 -13.52 -21.07
CA GLN A 168 6.94 -13.42 -21.65
C GLN A 168 7.01 -13.58 -23.17
N ALA A 169 6.16 -14.45 -23.71
CA ALA A 169 5.98 -14.64 -25.15
C ALA A 169 5.83 -13.31 -25.90
N VAL A 170 6.24 -13.29 -27.18
CA VAL A 170 6.12 -12.09 -28.01
C VAL A 170 4.64 -11.68 -28.10
N ILE A 171 4.38 -10.41 -27.81
CA ILE A 171 3.03 -9.83 -27.91
C ILE A 171 2.97 -9.07 -29.24
N PRO A 172 2.12 -9.48 -30.20
CA PRO A 172 2.05 -8.83 -31.51
C PRO A 172 1.83 -7.32 -31.40
N GLY A 173 2.57 -6.55 -32.19
CA GLY A 173 2.48 -5.09 -32.20
C GLY A 173 3.23 -4.38 -31.06
N PHE A 174 3.97 -5.09 -30.20
CA PHE A 174 4.77 -4.49 -29.14
C PHE A 174 6.25 -4.81 -29.26
N THR A 175 7.09 -3.80 -29.04
CA THR A 175 8.56 -3.92 -29.04
C THR A 175 9.14 -3.53 -27.69
N THR A 176 10.13 -4.29 -27.19
CA THR A 176 10.83 -3.97 -25.94
C THR A 176 11.61 -2.67 -26.08
N VAL A 177 11.31 -1.68 -25.22
CA VAL A 177 12.01 -0.39 -25.17
C VAL A 177 12.99 -0.31 -24.00
N LYS A 178 12.77 -1.11 -22.95
CA LYS A 178 13.64 -1.14 -21.78
C LYS A 178 13.50 -2.49 -21.06
N THR A 179 14.63 -3.03 -20.61
CA THR A 179 14.67 -4.17 -19.68
C THR A 179 15.22 -3.71 -18.34
N ILE A 180 14.54 -4.08 -17.27
CA ILE A 180 14.93 -3.82 -15.88
C ILE A 180 14.93 -5.14 -15.13
N ARG A 181 16.11 -5.74 -14.99
CA ARG A 181 16.29 -7.08 -14.42
C ARG A 181 15.46 -8.11 -15.20
N ASN A 182 14.43 -8.68 -14.58
CA ASN A 182 13.54 -9.71 -15.12
C ASN A 182 12.22 -9.14 -15.66
N ILE A 183 12.12 -7.83 -15.85
CA ILE A 183 10.93 -7.17 -16.40
C ILE A 183 11.31 -6.47 -17.70
N ASP A 184 10.52 -6.72 -18.73
CA ASP A 184 10.54 -5.97 -19.98
C ASP A 184 9.41 -4.94 -19.99
N ILE A 185 9.77 -3.74 -20.42
CA ILE A 185 8.83 -2.66 -20.75
C ILE A 185 8.74 -2.62 -22.26
N ARG A 186 7.57 -2.98 -22.78
CA ARG A 186 7.27 -2.99 -24.20
C ARG A 186 6.38 -1.82 -24.56
N ARG A 187 6.54 -1.28 -25.76
CA ARG A 187 5.76 -0.17 -26.31
C ARG A 187 5.04 -0.63 -27.57
N ASN A 188 3.79 -0.19 -27.74
CA ASN A 188 3.04 -0.41 -28.97
C ASN A 188 3.77 0.26 -30.15
N SER A 189 4.12 -0.52 -31.16
CA SER A 189 4.86 -0.07 -32.34
C SER A 189 4.00 0.70 -33.33
N ALA A 190 2.68 0.52 -33.27
CA ALA A 190 1.70 1.20 -34.12
C ALA A 190 0.56 1.73 -33.24
N PRO A 191 0.79 2.83 -32.47
CA PRO A 191 -0.23 3.38 -31.59
C PRO A 191 -1.44 3.85 -32.41
N PRO A 192 -2.68 3.48 -32.03
CA PRO A 192 -3.88 4.02 -32.68
C PRO A 192 -3.99 5.53 -32.38
N GLU A 193 -4.78 6.24 -33.20
CA GLU A 193 -5.09 7.64 -32.93
C GLU A 193 -5.80 7.82 -31.57
N GLN A 194 -6.64 6.85 -31.20
CA GLN A 194 -7.37 6.82 -29.94
C GLN A 194 -7.38 5.40 -29.37
N TYR A 195 -7.01 5.26 -28.09
CA TYR A 195 -7.09 4.00 -27.38
C TYR A 195 -8.52 3.75 -26.90
N ARG A 196 -8.96 2.49 -27.01
CA ARG A 196 -10.23 2.02 -26.42
C ARG A 196 -10.07 1.92 -24.91
N GLN A 197 -11.12 2.29 -24.18
CA GLN A 197 -11.17 2.12 -22.74
C GLN A 197 -12.03 0.90 -22.40
N LEU A 198 -11.62 0.16 -21.37
CA LEU A 198 -12.45 -0.90 -20.80
C LEU A 198 -13.64 -0.31 -20.03
N PRO A 199 -14.79 -1.00 -20.00
CA PRO A 199 -15.91 -0.62 -19.14
C PRO A 199 -15.50 -0.78 -17.66
N GLY A 200 -15.45 0.32 -16.93
CA GLY A 200 -15.00 0.39 -15.53
C GLY A 200 -14.10 1.61 -15.32
N ASP A 201 -13.99 2.11 -14.09
CA ASP A 201 -13.08 3.22 -13.78
C ASP A 201 -11.69 2.65 -13.37
N PRO A 202 -10.69 2.64 -14.27
CA PRO A 202 -9.34 2.18 -13.95
C PRO A 202 -8.60 3.10 -12.97
N TYR A 203 -9.17 4.27 -12.62
CA TYR A 203 -8.67 5.15 -11.57
C TYR A 203 -9.23 4.80 -10.20
N GLN A 204 -10.26 3.96 -10.12
CA GLN A 204 -10.79 3.44 -8.86
C GLN A 204 -10.16 2.07 -8.59
N PRO A 205 -9.11 2.01 -7.75
CA PRO A 205 -8.62 0.71 -7.30
C PRO A 205 -9.76 -0.01 -6.59
N GLN A 206 -10.03 -1.26 -6.99
CA GLN A 206 -11.06 -2.06 -6.36
C GLN A 206 -10.86 -2.06 -4.84
N GLN A 207 -11.81 -1.45 -4.13
CA GLN A 207 -11.83 -1.43 -2.69
C GLN A 207 -12.61 -2.65 -2.23
N GLY A 208 -11.88 -3.65 -1.72
CA GLY A 208 -12.51 -4.86 -1.20
C GLY A 208 -13.56 -4.52 -0.13
N GLY A 209 -14.80 -4.92 -0.39
CA GLY A 209 -15.95 -4.71 0.49
C GLY A 209 -16.77 -3.43 0.25
N VAL A 210 -16.35 -2.54 -0.64
CA VAL A 210 -17.10 -1.31 -1.00
C VAL A 210 -17.78 -1.47 -2.36
N ASP A 211 -17.09 -2.03 -3.34
CA ASP A 211 -17.53 -1.97 -4.75
C ASP A 211 -18.41 -3.17 -5.16
N GLY A 212 -18.70 -4.09 -4.24
CA GLY A 212 -19.52 -5.29 -4.52
C GLY A 212 -18.89 -6.31 -5.48
N VAL A 213 -17.68 -6.05 -6.00
CA VAL A 213 -16.98 -6.91 -6.98
C VAL A 213 -16.35 -8.15 -6.34
N LEU A 214 -15.90 -8.06 -5.09
CA LEU A 214 -15.55 -9.27 -4.33
C LEU A 214 -16.83 -9.88 -3.79
N PRO A 215 -17.07 -11.20 -3.98
CA PRO A 215 -18.21 -11.86 -3.35
C PRO A 215 -18.13 -11.56 -1.86
N GLN A 216 -19.20 -10.95 -1.32
CA GLN A 216 -19.35 -10.80 0.11
C GLN A 216 -19.10 -12.19 0.70
N PRO A 217 -18.18 -12.36 1.67
CA PRO A 217 -18.07 -13.63 2.35
C PRO A 217 -19.47 -14.01 2.80
N VAL A 218 -19.96 -15.16 2.34
CA VAL A 218 -21.24 -15.70 2.78
C VAL A 218 -21.03 -16.01 4.25
N PHE A 219 -21.37 -15.05 5.12
CA PHE A 219 -21.48 -15.31 6.53
C PHE A 219 -22.65 -16.27 6.65
N ASP A 220 -22.41 -17.42 7.28
CA ASP A 220 -23.50 -18.30 7.69
C ASP A 220 -24.57 -17.43 8.38
N PRO A 221 -25.86 -17.65 8.09
CA PRO A 221 -26.91 -16.89 8.73
C PRO A 221 -26.67 -16.89 10.24
N PRO A 222 -26.88 -15.75 10.92
CA PRO A 222 -26.66 -15.68 12.36
C PRO A 222 -27.38 -16.86 13.01
N LEU A 223 -26.64 -17.67 13.76
CA LEU A 223 -27.20 -18.76 14.57
C LEU A 223 -28.45 -18.21 15.24
N GLN A 224 -29.62 -18.72 14.86
CA GLN A 224 -30.88 -18.38 15.52
C GLN A 224 -30.78 -18.91 16.94
N LEU A 225 -30.30 -18.06 17.86
CA LEU A 225 -30.10 -18.42 19.26
C LEU A 225 -31.42 -18.59 20.01
N PHE A 226 -32.55 -18.27 19.39
CA PHE A 226 -33.87 -18.41 20.00
C PHE A 226 -34.88 -18.94 18.97
N PRO A 227 -35.61 -20.02 19.30
CA PRO A 227 -36.75 -20.45 18.50
C PRO A 227 -37.83 -19.35 18.52
N PRO A 228 -38.61 -19.20 17.44
CA PRO A 228 -39.75 -18.29 17.43
C PRO A 228 -40.74 -18.68 18.54
N ALA A 229 -41.22 -17.68 19.29
CA ALA A 229 -42.28 -17.90 20.27
C ALA A 229 -43.56 -18.28 19.51
N GLU A 230 -44.05 -19.50 19.73
CA GLU A 230 -45.35 -19.95 19.26
C GLU A 230 -46.44 -19.18 20.02
N GLY A 231 -47.34 -18.54 19.26
CA GLY A 231 -48.54 -17.87 19.76
C GLY A 231 -49.78 -18.46 19.13
#